data_AF-A0A0Q9TR88-F1
#
_entry.id   AF-A0A0Q9TR88-F1
#
_cell.length_a   1.000
_cell.length_b   1.000
_cell.length_c   1.000
_cell.angle_alpha   90.00
_cell.angle_beta   90.00
_cell.angle_gamma   90.00
#
_symmetry.space_group_name_H-M   'P 1'
#
loop_
_entity.id
_entity.type
_entity.pdbx_description
1 polymer ?
#
loop_
_entity_poly.entity_id
_entity_poly.type
_entity_poly.pdbx_seq_one_letter_code
_entity_poly.pdbx_strand_id
1 'polypeptide(L)' 'MEKERLGDYEEARVLEDLLQKAQGGDKGSIEIILQYFEEEIIYLAKFIKMPKEDAIQTLKLELIEYIFQKSK' A
#
# COMPACT_ATOMS: atom_id res chain seq x y z
N MET A 1 1.66 16.83 20.33
CA MET A 1 1.13 17.80 19.34
C MET A 1 2.16 18.20 18.28
N GLU A 2 3.23 18.96 18.55
CA GLU A 2 4.14 19.41 17.46
C GLU A 2 5.08 18.30 16.95
N LYS A 3 5.58 17.44 17.84
CA LYS A 3 6.45 16.30 17.50
C LYS A 3 5.72 15.14 16.77
N GLU A 4 4.44 14.93 17.06
CA GLU A 4 3.63 13.91 16.37
C GLU A 4 3.36 14.33 14.92
N ARG A 5 3.01 15.61 14.70
CA ARG A 5 2.80 16.14 13.34
C ARG A 5 4.06 16.02 12.48
N LEU A 6 5.25 16.25 13.04
CA LEU A 6 6.52 16.06 12.33
C LEU A 6 6.77 14.59 11.93
N GLY A 7 6.34 13.63 12.74
CA GLY A 7 6.40 12.20 12.42
C GLY A 7 5.51 11.84 11.23
N ASP A 8 4.28 12.34 11.23
CA ASP A 8 3.31 12.10 10.15
C ASP A 8 3.80 12.65 8.79
N TYR A 9 4.49 13.80 8.79
CA TYR A 9 5.04 14.39 7.56
C TYR A 9 6.23 13.60 7.00
N GLU A 10 7.10 13.05 7.85
CA GLU A 10 8.23 12.23 7.42
C GLU A 10 7.75 10.87 6.89
N GLU A 11 6.76 10.27 7.55
CA GLU A 11 6.14 9.04 7.08
C GLU A 11 5.47 9.22 5.70
N ALA A 12 4.74 10.32 5.51
CA ALA A 12 4.14 10.65 4.22
C ALA A 12 5.20 10.82 3.10
N ARG A 13 6.34 11.45 3.41
CA ARG A 13 7.46 11.60 2.44
C ARG A 13 8.08 10.25 2.07
N VAL A 14 8.28 9.38 3.05
CA VAL A 14 8.81 8.03 2.81
C VAL A 14 7.87 7.23 1.92
N LEU A 15 6.56 7.31 2.17
CA LEU A 15 5.55 6.63 1.36
C LEU A 15 5.52 7.19 -0.08
N GLU A 16 5.68 8.50 -0.25
CA GLU A 16 5.76 9.15 -1.57
C GLU A 16 6.98 8.68 -2.38
N ASP A 17 8.17 8.58 -1.77
CA ASP A 17 9.39 8.07 -2.42
C ASP A 17 9.24 6.59 -2.81
N LEU A 18 8.66 5.77 -1.93
CA LEU A 18 8.34 4.36 -2.24
C LEU A 18 7.37 4.27 -3.41
N LEU A 19 6.34 5.11 -3.44
CA LEU A 19 5.35 5.12 -4.52
C LEU A 19 6.00 5.47 -5.87
N GLN A 20 6.87 6.48 -5.91
CA GLN A 20 7.58 6.86 -7.14
C GLN A 20 8.47 5.72 -7.66
N LYS A 21 9.20 5.05 -6.77
CA LYS A 21 10.03 3.89 -7.14
C LYS A 21 9.19 2.71 -7.62
N ALA A 22 8.10 2.41 -6.93
CA ALA A 22 7.17 1.34 -7.28
C ALA A 22 6.54 1.59 -8.68
N GLN A 23 6.16 2.83 -8.97
CA GLN A 23 5.68 3.26 -10.30
C GLN A 23 6.71 3.07 -11.42
N GLY A 24 8.00 3.18 -11.09
CA GLY A 24 9.12 2.86 -11.98
C GLY A 24 9.39 1.36 -12.16
N GLY A 25 8.60 0.49 -11.52
CA GLY A 25 8.73 -0.97 -11.58
C GLY A 25 9.65 -1.57 -10.51
N ASP A 26 10.06 -0.80 -9.50
CA ASP A 26 10.86 -1.31 -8.40
C ASP A 26 10.04 -2.25 -7.51
N LYS A 27 10.32 -3.55 -7.60
CA LYS A 27 9.58 -4.60 -6.88
C LYS A 27 9.72 -4.49 -5.37
N GLY A 28 10.90 -4.10 -4.87
CA GLY A 28 11.14 -3.95 -3.44
C GLY A 28 10.23 -2.87 -2.84
N SER A 29 10.08 -1.74 -3.54
CA SER A 29 9.18 -0.67 -3.11
C SER A 29 7.71 -1.09 -3.14
N ILE A 30 7.29 -1.89 -4.13
CA ILE A 30 5.93 -2.48 -4.16
C ILE A 30 5.70 -3.37 -2.93
N GLU A 31 6.64 -4.27 -2.63
CA GLU A 31 6.55 -5.17 -1.47
C GLU A 31 6.46 -4.39 -0.14
N ILE A 32 7.26 -3.33 0.01
CA ILE A 32 7.23 -2.48 1.21
C ILE A 32 5.87 -1.79 1.35
N ILE A 33 5.30 -1.26 0.25
CA ILE A 33 3.96 -0.64 0.27
C ILE A 33 2.89 -1.66 0.66
N LEU A 34 2.93 -2.87 0.10
CA LEU A 34 1.98 -3.93 0.47
C LEU A 34 2.10 -4.31 1.94
N GLN A 35 3.32 -4.41 2.47
CA GLN A 35 3.56 -4.71 3.87
C GLN A 35 3.07 -3.58 4.80
N TYR A 36 3.25 -2.33 4.38
CA TYR A 36 2.79 -1.16 5.12
C TYR A 36 1.27 -1.18 5.33
N PHE A 37 0.50 -1.66 4.34
CA PHE A 37 -0.97 -1.77 4.41
C PHE A 37 -1.49 -3.18 4.78
N GLU A 38 -0.64 -4.09 5.25
CA GLU A 38 -1.04 -5.49 5.47
C GLU A 38 -2.18 -5.62 6.49
N GLU A 39 -2.17 -4.81 7.56
CA GLU A 39 -3.23 -4.83 8.57
C GLU A 39 -4.58 -4.37 8.00
N GLU A 40 -4.58 -3.29 7.21
CA GLU A 40 -5.75 -2.78 6.51
C GLU A 40 -6.26 -3.78 5.47
N ILE A 41 -5.37 -4.41 4.71
CA ILE A 41 -5.73 -5.46 3.74
C ILE A 41 -6.42 -6.62 4.44
N ILE A 42 -5.85 -7.12 5.56
CA ILE A 42 -6.45 -8.21 6.35
C ILE A 42 -7.78 -7.78 6.96
N TYR A 43 -7.90 -6.53 7.39
CA TYR A 43 -9.13 -5.99 7.94
C TYR A 43 -10.23 -5.90 6.87
N LEU A 44 -9.93 -5.31 5.71
CA LEU A 44 -10.85 -5.11 4.60
C LEU A 44 -11.30 -6.44 3.97
N ALA A 45 -10.42 -7.44 3.94
CA ALA A 45 -10.73 -8.78 3.43
C ALA A 45 -11.94 -9.42 4.14
N LYS A 46 -12.21 -9.07 5.41
CA LYS A 46 -13.36 -9.59 6.18
C LYS A 46 -14.72 -9.18 5.61
N PHE A 47 -14.76 -8.14 4.79
CA PHE A 47 -16.00 -7.57 4.24
C PHE A 47 -16.27 -8.03 2.80
N ILE A 48 -15.33 -8.73 2.17
CA ILE A 48 -15.48 -9.24 0.81
C ILE A 48 -16.12 -10.63 0.86
N LYS A 49 -17.17 -10.85 0.06
CA LYS A 49 -17.89 -12.15 0.00
C LYS A 49 -17.11 -13.19 -0.82
N MET A 50 -15.95 -13.60 -0.32
CA MET A 50 -15.10 -14.66 -0.88
C MET A 50 -14.23 -15.30 0.23
N PRO A 51 -13.50 -16.40 -0.04
CA PRO A 51 -12.53 -16.93 0.91
C PRO A 51 -11.51 -15.87 1.34
N LYS A 52 -11.09 -15.91 2.60
CA LYS A 52 -10.20 -14.90 3.19
C LYS A 52 -8.92 -14.71 2.38
N GLU A 53 -8.30 -15.80 1.94
CA GLU A 53 -7.05 -15.76 1.16
C GLU A 53 -7.27 -15.09 -0.20
N ASP A 54 -8.35 -15.45 -0.90
CA ASP A 54 -8.71 -14.82 -2.19
C ASP A 54 -8.98 -13.32 -2.03
N ALA A 55 -9.65 -12.92 -0.94
CA ALA A 55 -9.92 -11.52 -0.62
C ALA A 55 -8.63 -10.72 -0.39
N ILE A 56 -7.69 -11.29 0.38
CA ILE A 56 -6.38 -10.67 0.63
C ILE A 56 -5.62 -10.51 -0.69
N GLN A 57 -5.58 -11.55 -1.52
CA GLN A 57 -4.86 -11.50 -2.80
C GLN A 57 -5.51 -10.51 -3.77
N THR A 58 -6.84 -10.43 -3.80
CA THR A 58 -7.57 -9.44 -4.60
C THR A 58 -7.19 -8.02 -4.17
N LEU A 59 -7.20 -7.72 -2.88
CA LEU A 59 -6.82 -6.39 -2.37
C LEU A 59 -5.37 -6.03 -2.69
N LYS A 60 -4.44 -7.00 -2.57
CA LYS A 60 -3.04 -6.79 -2.97
C LYS A 60 -2.91 -6.50 -4.47
N LEU A 61 -3.63 -7.23 -5.31
CA LEU A 61 -3.63 -7.02 -6.75
C LEU A 61 -4.16 -5.63 -7.11
N GLU A 62 -5.32 -5.25 -6.57
CA GLU A 62 -5.93 -3.94 -6.79
C GLU A 62 -5.02 -2.79 -6.35
N LEU A 63 -4.33 -2.95 -5.22
CA LEU A 63 -3.35 -1.96 -4.75
C LEU A 63 -2.15 -1.83 -5.70
N ILE A 64 -1.62 -2.95 -6.20
CA ILE A 64 -0.55 -2.96 -7.21
C ILE A 64 -1.03 -2.26 -8.49
N GLU A 65 -2.23 -2.60 -8.98
CA GLU A 65 -2.80 -1.99 -10.18
C GLU A 65 -3.00 -0.48 -10.00
N TYR A 66 -3.47 -0.04 -8.83
CA TYR A 66 -3.62 1.36 -8.50
C TYR A 66 -2.28 2.12 -8.52
N ILE A 67 -1.21 1.51 -7.97
CA ILE A 67 0.14 2.08 -8.02
C ILE A 67 0.54 2.36 -9.47
N PHE A 68 0.34 1.40 -10.37
CA PHE A 68 0.71 1.52 -11.79
C PHE A 68 -0.24 2.36 -12.64
N GLN A 69 -1.52 2.50 -12.26
CA GLN A 69 -2.49 3.30 -13.02
C GLN A 69 -2.16 4.80 -13.05
N LYS A 70 -1.47 5.31 -12.02
CA LYS A 70 -1.04 6.72 -11.97
C LYS A 70 0.19 7.05 -12.83
N SER A 71 0.78 6.08 -13.53
CA SER A 71 1.91 6.29 -14.45
C SER A 71 1.50 6.69 -15.88
N LYS A 72 0.25 7.12 -16.11
CA LYS A 72 -0.26 7.62 -17.39
C LYS A 72 -0.60 9.10 -17.35
#